data_AF-A8XVR7-F1
#
_entry.id   AF-A8XVR7-F1
#
_cell.length_a   1.000
_cell.length_b   1.000
_cell.length_c   1.000
_cell.angle_alpha   90.00
_cell.angle_beta   90.00
_cell.angle_gamma   90.00
#
_symmetry.space_group_name_H-M   'P 1'
#
loop_
_entity.id
_entity.type
_entity.pdbx_description
1 polymer ?
#
loop_
_entity_poly.entity_id
_entity_poly.type
_entity_poly.pdbx_seq_one_letter_code
_entity_poly.pdbx_strand_id
1 'polypeptide(L)'
;MAPLEDGVVLNTKSLCDSISREMKARKITQKVFAKKVANLSHYYLPRILRAPMPWENVSSLGRMTYIRLHNWIQLPEKERMEIVNCVLPKKKASMRLSKPKRRTMKFTEVQKKALNAIFEVTEKPPRETMQMISEHLQLEFKTVLNYFNRNRQRQLDLQRQQIQTENQ
;
A
#
# COMPACT_ATOMS: atom_id res chain seq x y z
N MET A 1 -20.44 -8.21 8.97
CA MET A 1 -19.00 -8.18 9.34
C MET A 1 -18.92 -7.37 10.61
N ALA A 2 -18.66 -8.01 11.76
CA ALA A 2 -18.52 -7.32 13.03
C ALA A 2 -17.33 -6.35 12.97
N PRO A 3 -17.46 -5.11 13.47
CA PRO A 3 -16.31 -4.26 13.72
C PRO A 3 -15.43 -4.95 14.76
N LEU A 4 -14.12 -4.97 14.54
CA LEU A 4 -13.16 -5.36 15.59
C LEU A 4 -13.33 -4.35 16.73
N GLU A 5 -13.43 -4.83 17.97
CA GLU A 5 -13.52 -3.97 19.15
C GLU A 5 -12.38 -2.95 19.18
N ASP A 6 -12.73 -1.71 19.53
CA ASP A 6 -11.82 -0.57 19.66
C ASP A 6 -10.76 -0.87 20.76
N GLY A 7 -9.69 -1.55 20.38
CA GLY A 7 -8.63 -1.95 21.32
C GLY A 7 -7.69 -3.06 20.83
N VAL A 8 -8.00 -3.74 19.72
CA VAL A 8 -7.12 -4.80 19.22
C VAL A 8 -5.83 -4.22 18.63
N VAL A 9 -4.75 -4.29 19.42
CA VAL A 9 -3.37 -4.10 18.94
C VAL A 9 -3.02 -5.31 18.08
N LEU A 10 -3.15 -5.16 16.77
CA LEU A 10 -2.81 -6.21 15.83
C LEU A 10 -1.29 -6.28 15.64
N ASN A 11 -0.67 -7.41 15.93
CA ASN A 11 0.73 -7.64 15.54
C ASN A 11 0.78 -7.92 14.03
N THR A 12 1.07 -6.89 13.24
CA THR A 12 1.08 -6.98 11.77
C THR A 12 2.15 -7.94 11.25
N LYS A 13 3.26 -8.11 11.96
CA LYS A 13 4.33 -9.04 11.59
C LYS A 13 3.90 -10.49 11.77
N SER A 14 3.42 -10.87 12.96
CA SER A 14 2.97 -12.24 13.22
C SER A 14 1.77 -12.64 12.33
N LEU A 15 0.90 -11.68 12.02
CA LEU A 15 -0.19 -11.88 11.07
C LEU A 15 0.36 -12.18 9.67
N CYS A 16 1.26 -11.35 9.14
CA CYS A 16 1.83 -11.55 7.81
C CYS A 16 2.59 -12.87 7.68
N ASP A 17 3.30 -13.29 8.73
CA ASP A 17 3.99 -14.58 8.77
C ASP A 17 3.01 -15.75 8.77
N SER A 18 1.92 -15.64 9.55
CA SER A 18 0.86 -16.66 9.60
C SER A 18 0.12 -16.79 8.28
N ILE A 19 -0.22 -15.66 7.63
CA ILE A 19 -0.81 -15.64 6.28
C ILE A 19 0.13 -16.29 5.27
N SER A 20 1.43 -15.99 5.34
CA SER A 20 2.43 -16.56 4.43
C SER A 20 2.56 -18.07 4.60
N ARG A 21 2.52 -18.58 5.85
CA ARG A 21 2.51 -20.02 6.13
C ARG A 21 1.23 -20.68 5.61
N GLU A 22 0.07 -20.09 5.88
CA GLU A 22 -1.22 -20.64 5.44
C GLU A 22 -1.30 -20.74 3.92
N MET A 23 -0.84 -19.69 3.21
CA MET A 23 -0.80 -19.67 1.75
C MET A 23 0.11 -20.77 1.20
N LYS A 24 1.28 -21.00 1.82
CA LYS A 24 2.20 -22.08 1.41
C LYS A 24 1.57 -23.46 1.65
N ALA A 25 1.03 -23.70 2.84
CA ALA A 25 0.41 -24.98 3.22
C ALA A 25 -0.73 -25.36 2.25
N ARG A 26 -1.52 -24.38 1.83
CA ARG A 26 -2.70 -24.58 0.98
C ARG A 26 -2.43 -24.36 -0.52
N LYS A 27 -1.17 -24.13 -0.90
CA LYS A 27 -0.75 -23.84 -2.28
C LYS A 27 -1.52 -22.67 -2.91
N ILE A 28 -1.88 -21.67 -2.11
CA ILE A 28 -2.60 -20.48 -2.56
C ILE A 28 -1.61 -19.50 -3.16
N THR A 29 -1.79 -19.17 -4.43
CA THR A 29 -0.94 -18.19 -5.09
C THR A 29 -1.19 -16.77 -4.57
N GLN A 30 -0.13 -15.95 -4.50
CA GLN A 30 -0.22 -14.54 -4.11
C GLN A 30 -1.21 -13.75 -4.98
N LYS A 31 -1.32 -14.09 -6.26
CA LYS A 31 -2.26 -13.44 -7.19
C LYS A 31 -3.72 -13.72 -6.82
N VAL A 32 -4.05 -14.97 -6.47
CA VAL A 32 -5.41 -15.35 -6.06
C VAL A 32 -5.72 -14.70 -4.71
N PHE A 33 -4.82 -14.85 -3.74
CA PHE A 33 -5.00 -14.31 -2.40
C PHE A 33 -5.16 -12.78 -2.38
N ALA A 34 -4.32 -12.06 -3.14
CA ALA A 34 -4.39 -10.61 -3.25
C ALA A 34 -5.75 -10.14 -3.76
N LYS A 35 -6.31 -10.82 -4.76
CA LYS A 35 -7.58 -10.44 -5.37
C LYS A 35 -8.79 -10.85 -4.52
N LYS A 36 -8.79 -12.07 -3.99
CA LYS A 36 -9.96 -12.68 -3.35
C LYS A 36 -10.11 -12.30 -1.88
N VAL A 37 -8.99 -12.15 -1.17
CA VAL A 37 -8.99 -11.93 0.29
C VAL A 37 -8.60 -10.49 0.62
N ALA A 38 -7.40 -10.08 0.21
CA ALA A 38 -6.87 -8.76 0.58
C ALA A 38 -7.55 -7.60 -0.19
N ASN A 39 -8.13 -7.91 -1.37
CA ASN A 39 -8.64 -6.95 -2.35
C ASN A 39 -7.59 -5.88 -2.70
N LEU A 40 -6.42 -6.37 -3.10
CA LEU A 40 -5.24 -5.61 -3.50
C LEU A 40 -4.80 -5.96 -4.92
N SER A 41 -3.97 -5.11 -5.49
CA SER A 41 -3.16 -5.51 -6.64
C SER A 41 -2.17 -6.60 -6.22
N HIS A 42 -2.02 -7.62 -7.06
CA HIS A 42 -1.07 -8.72 -6.81
C HIS A 42 0.38 -8.27 -6.64
N TYR A 43 0.76 -7.08 -7.12
CA TYR A 43 2.08 -6.48 -6.89
C TYR A 43 2.26 -5.91 -5.47
N TYR A 44 1.18 -5.58 -4.78
CA TYR A 44 1.25 -4.88 -3.49
C TYR A 44 1.26 -5.84 -2.30
N LEU A 45 0.58 -6.99 -2.42
CA LEU A 45 0.56 -8.02 -1.39
C LEU A 45 1.97 -8.52 -0.98
N PRO A 46 2.90 -8.83 -1.90
CA PRO A 46 4.22 -9.33 -1.53
C PRO A 46 5.03 -8.29 -0.73
N ARG A 47 4.85 -6.99 -1.07
CA ARG A 47 5.49 -5.90 -0.34
C ARG A 47 4.98 -5.82 1.10
N ILE A 48 3.67 -5.94 1.31
CA ILE A 48 3.06 -5.91 2.64
C ILE A 48 3.49 -7.13 3.46
N LEU A 49 3.53 -8.32 2.86
CA LEU A 49 3.89 -9.54 3.58
C LEU A 49 5.39 -9.59 3.94
N ARG A 50 6.28 -9.06 3.09
CA ARG A 50 7.73 -9.04 3.35
C ARG A 50 8.13 -7.99 4.38
N ALA A 51 7.51 -6.82 4.33
CA ALA A 51 7.84 -5.69 5.20
C ALA A 51 6.55 -5.06 5.74
N PRO A 52 5.86 -5.73 6.70
CA PRO A 52 4.64 -5.20 7.27
C PRO A 52 4.92 -3.94 8.09
N MET A 53 4.12 -2.90 7.85
CA MET A 53 4.15 -1.69 8.67
C MET A 53 3.60 -2.01 10.07
N PRO A 54 4.23 -1.55 11.17
CA PRO A 54 3.67 -1.68 12.51
C PRO A 54 2.30 -1.03 12.59
N TRP A 55 1.33 -1.67 13.26
CA TRP A 55 -0.08 -1.27 13.31
C TRP A 55 -0.30 0.22 13.64
N GLU A 56 0.49 0.75 14.57
CA GLU A 56 0.50 2.14 15.00
C GLU A 56 0.76 3.11 13.84
N ASN A 57 1.66 2.73 12.93
CA ASN A 57 2.10 3.53 11.79
C ASN A 57 1.31 3.22 10.50
N VAL A 58 0.30 2.35 10.55
CA VAL A 58 -0.55 2.06 9.40
C VAL A 58 -1.62 3.14 9.27
N SER A 59 -1.69 3.77 8.09
CA SER A 59 -2.80 4.69 7.75
C SER A 59 -4.17 4.02 7.88
N SER A 60 -5.24 4.77 8.15
CA SER A 60 -6.60 4.23 8.28
C SER A 60 -7.04 3.40 7.07
N LEU A 61 -6.61 3.78 5.86
CA LEU A 61 -6.86 3.03 4.63
C LEU A 61 -6.07 1.71 4.59
N GLY A 62 -4.83 1.71 5.06
CA GLY A 62 -3.98 0.52 5.15
C GLY A 62 -4.45 -0.47 6.21
N ARG A 63 -5.04 0.00 7.32
CA ARG A 63 -5.57 -0.85 8.39
C ARG A 63 -6.63 -1.82 7.86
N MET A 64 -7.48 -1.36 6.94
CA MET A 64 -8.50 -2.19 6.27
C MET A 64 -7.91 -3.45 5.62
N THR A 65 -6.69 -3.38 5.07
CA THR A 65 -6.02 -4.55 4.51
C THR A 65 -5.69 -5.56 5.59
N TYR A 66 -5.03 -5.14 6.67
CA TYR A 66 -4.66 -6.01 7.77
C TYR A 66 -5.88 -6.59 8.49
N ILE A 67 -6.95 -5.83 8.64
CA ILE A 67 -8.24 -6.31 9.18
C ILE A 67 -8.80 -7.45 8.32
N ARG A 68 -8.77 -7.34 6.98
CA ARG A 68 -9.22 -8.44 6.10
C ARG A 68 -8.35 -9.68 6.24
N LEU A 69 -7.03 -9.50 6.35
CA LEU A 69 -6.11 -10.61 6.56
C LEU A 69 -6.39 -11.31 7.90
N HIS A 70 -6.54 -10.53 8.97
CA HIS A 70 -6.86 -11.03 10.30
C HIS A 70 -8.19 -11.79 10.29
N ASN A 71 -9.24 -11.19 9.74
CA ASN A 71 -10.56 -11.84 9.71
C ASN A 71 -10.51 -13.13 8.89
N TRP A 72 -9.81 -13.14 7.75
CA TRP A 72 -9.71 -14.35 6.92
C TRP A 72 -8.97 -15.48 7.62
N ILE A 73 -7.87 -15.23 8.33
CA ILE A 73 -7.12 -16.30 9.00
C ILE A 73 -7.91 -16.93 10.16
N GLN A 74 -8.80 -16.16 10.79
CA GLN A 74 -9.68 -16.61 11.88
C GLN A 74 -10.88 -17.44 11.38
N LEU A 75 -11.18 -17.45 10.08
CA LEU A 75 -12.29 -18.24 9.54
C LEU A 75 -11.97 -19.75 9.59
N PRO A 76 -13.00 -20.60 9.76
CA PRO A 76 -12.87 -22.04 9.58
C PRO A 76 -12.25 -22.38 8.22
N GLU A 77 -11.48 -23.46 8.18
CA GLU A 77 -10.78 -23.90 6.96
C GLU A 77 -11.70 -23.98 5.73
N LYS A 78 -12.90 -24.53 5.89
CA LYS A 78 -13.89 -24.65 4.82
C LYS A 78 -14.23 -23.29 4.21
N GLU A 79 -14.55 -22.30 5.04
CA GLU A 79 -14.89 -20.94 4.60
C GLU A 79 -13.69 -20.23 3.95
N ARG A 80 -12.47 -20.42 4.50
CA ARG A 80 -11.25 -19.87 3.91
C ARG A 80 -11.05 -20.36 2.48
N MET A 81 -11.22 -21.67 2.27
CA MET A 81 -11.08 -22.29 0.96
C MET A 81 -12.22 -21.93 0.01
N GLU A 82 -13.45 -21.78 0.50
CA GLU A 82 -14.56 -21.27 -0.30
C GLU A 82 -14.27 -19.88 -0.85
N ILE A 83 -13.73 -18.95 -0.05
CA ILE A 83 -13.39 -17.59 -0.51
C ILE A 83 -12.29 -17.62 -1.60
N VAL A 84 -11.26 -18.44 -1.40
CA VAL A 84 -10.13 -18.56 -2.33
C VAL A 84 -10.55 -19.22 -3.64
N ASN A 85 -11.33 -20.29 -3.56
CA ASN A 85 -11.78 -21.09 -4.69
C ASN A 85 -13.02 -20.52 -5.37
N CYS A 86 -13.71 -19.56 -4.74
CA CYS A 86 -14.89 -18.94 -5.30
C CYS A 86 -14.57 -18.39 -6.68
N VAL A 87 -15.10 -19.07 -7.71
CA VAL A 87 -15.23 -18.49 -9.04
C VAL A 87 -16.34 -17.47 -8.90
N LEU A 88 -15.96 -16.24 -8.53
CA LEU A 88 -16.90 -15.13 -8.57
C LEU A 88 -17.49 -15.16 -9.98
N PRO A 89 -18.81 -15.38 -10.16
CA PRO A 89 -19.43 -15.09 -11.44
C PRO A 89 -19.03 -13.66 -11.79
N LYS A 90 -18.91 -13.34 -13.08
CA LYS A 90 -18.76 -11.96 -13.55
C LYS A 90 -20.03 -11.16 -13.19
N LYS A 91 -20.39 -11.04 -11.91
CA LYS A 91 -21.51 -10.25 -11.42
C LYS A 91 -21.09 -8.81 -11.56
N LYS A 92 -21.86 -8.10 -12.37
CA LYS A 92 -21.87 -6.65 -12.56
C LYS A 92 -21.56 -5.99 -11.23
N ALA A 93 -20.57 -5.10 -11.24
CA ALA A 93 -20.06 -4.35 -10.11
C ALA A 93 -21.17 -4.02 -9.11
N SER A 94 -21.23 -4.76 -8.00
CA SER A 94 -21.98 -4.31 -6.83
C SER A 94 -21.44 -2.93 -6.47
N MET A 95 -22.34 -1.96 -6.29
CA MET A 95 -22.13 -0.51 -6.17
C MET A 95 -21.07 -0.11 -5.13
N ARG A 96 -19.81 -0.38 -5.42
CA ARG A 96 -18.72 0.49 -5.01
C ARG A 96 -18.62 1.47 -6.15
N LEU A 97 -18.84 2.76 -5.86
CA LEU A 97 -18.33 3.83 -6.72
C LEU A 97 -16.85 3.54 -6.92
N SER A 98 -16.51 2.82 -8.00
CA SER A 98 -15.17 2.78 -8.52
C SER A 98 -14.91 4.21 -8.91
N LYS A 99 -14.32 4.98 -7.99
CA LYS A 99 -13.78 6.30 -8.30
C LYS A 99 -13.07 6.11 -9.63
N PRO A 100 -13.49 6.84 -10.70
CA PRO A 100 -13.00 6.60 -12.04
C PRO A 100 -11.48 6.50 -11.95
N LYS A 101 -10.93 5.43 -12.50
CA LYS A 101 -9.51 5.10 -12.40
C LYS A 101 -8.77 6.31 -12.97
N ARG A 102 -8.32 7.20 -12.08
CA ARG A 102 -7.83 8.53 -12.49
C ARG A 102 -6.68 8.26 -13.44
N ARG A 103 -6.82 8.74 -14.68
CA ARG A 103 -5.75 8.68 -15.68
C ARG A 103 -4.49 9.19 -14.97
N THR A 104 -3.50 8.31 -14.86
CA THR A 104 -2.27 8.66 -14.15
C THR A 104 -1.56 9.70 -15.00
N MET A 105 -1.51 10.92 -14.50
CA MET A 105 -0.74 12.00 -15.10
C MET A 105 0.74 11.66 -14.96
N LYS A 106 1.49 11.78 -16.06
CA LYS A 106 2.94 11.57 -16.09
C LYS A 106 3.60 12.94 -16.20
N PHE A 107 4.58 13.20 -15.35
CA PHE A 107 5.42 14.38 -15.48
C PHE A 107 6.17 14.36 -16.82
N THR A 108 6.31 15.53 -17.43
CA THR A 108 7.25 15.74 -18.55
C THR A 108 8.69 15.66 -18.06
N GLU A 109 9.65 15.45 -18.97
CA GLU A 109 11.07 15.43 -18.59
C GLU A 109 11.53 16.75 -17.98
N VAL A 110 11.03 17.89 -18.49
CA VAL A 110 11.31 19.22 -17.95
C VAL A 110 10.77 19.34 -16.52
N GLN A 111 9.52 18.92 -16.27
CA GLN A 111 8.92 18.93 -14.93
C GLN A 111 9.69 18.03 -13.96
N LYS A 112 10.11 16.83 -14.38
CA LYS A 112 10.90 15.93 -13.54
C LYS A 112 12.26 16.52 -13.19
N LYS A 113 12.96 17.10 -14.17
CA LYS A 113 14.29 17.69 -13.95
C LYS A 113 14.21 18.85 -12.96
N ALA A 114 13.22 19.73 -13.10
CA ALA A 114 12.99 20.82 -12.17
C ALA A 114 12.65 20.31 -10.75
N LEU A 115 11.74 19.34 -10.64
CA LEU A 115 11.36 18.76 -9.34
C LEU A 115 12.52 18.04 -8.65
N ASN A 116 13.36 17.32 -9.40
CA ASN A 116 14.56 16.67 -8.86
C ASN A 116 15.58 17.71 -8.37
N ALA A 117 15.88 18.74 -9.17
CA ALA A 117 16.84 19.78 -8.79
C ALA A 117 16.42 20.51 -7.51
N ILE A 118 15.12 20.77 -7.33
CA ILE A 118 14.63 21.41 -6.09
C ILE A 118 14.69 20.44 -4.91
N PHE A 119 14.44 19.14 -5.13
CA PHE A 119 14.57 18.13 -4.08
C PHE A 119 16.00 17.98 -3.58
N GLU A 120 17.00 18.12 -4.46
CA GLU A 120 18.42 18.08 -4.10
C GLU A 120 18.80 19.25 -3.18
N VAL A 121 18.20 20.43 -3.39
CA VAL A 121 18.45 21.62 -2.53
C VAL A 121 17.62 21.56 -1.25
N THR A 122 16.37 21.11 -1.32
CA THR A 122 15.45 21.06 -0.18
C THR A 122 14.58 19.79 -0.21
N GLU A 123 14.81 18.86 0.73
CA GLU A 123 13.99 17.64 0.84
C GLU A 123 12.57 17.90 1.37
N LYS A 124 12.38 19.05 2.04
CA LYS A 124 11.11 19.50 2.64
C LYS A 124 10.86 20.96 2.27
N PRO A 125 10.53 21.25 0.99
CA PRO A 125 10.25 22.63 0.59
C PRO A 125 9.05 23.16 1.38
N PRO A 126 9.09 24.40 1.89
CA PRO A 126 7.96 24.99 2.60
C PRO A 126 6.76 25.17 1.66
N ARG A 127 5.57 25.39 2.24
CA ARG A 127 4.31 25.51 1.48
C ARG A 127 4.40 26.55 0.36
N GLU A 128 5.05 27.68 0.63
CA GLU A 128 5.25 28.76 -0.33
C GLU A 128 6.08 28.30 -1.53
N THR A 129 7.22 27.64 -1.31
CA THR A 129 8.03 27.05 -2.37
C THR A 129 7.25 26.00 -3.17
N MET A 130 6.45 25.17 -2.51
CA MET A 130 5.58 24.20 -3.20
C MET A 130 4.50 24.88 -4.05
N GLN A 131 3.96 26.04 -3.64
CA GLN A 131 3.03 26.83 -4.44
C GLN A 131 3.72 27.43 -5.66
N MET A 132 4.91 28.01 -5.49
CA MET A 132 5.69 28.54 -6.62
C MET A 132 5.96 27.44 -7.66
N ILE A 133 6.40 26.25 -7.23
CA ILE A 133 6.63 25.11 -8.13
C ILE A 133 5.35 24.69 -8.86
N SER A 134 4.23 24.68 -8.15
CA SER A 134 2.91 24.37 -8.71
C SER A 134 2.58 25.29 -9.88
N GLU A 135 2.77 26.60 -9.70
CA GLU A 135 2.49 27.63 -10.70
C GLU A 135 3.46 27.53 -11.89
N HIS A 136 4.77 27.44 -11.62
CA HIS A 136 5.80 27.43 -12.67
C HIS A 136 5.76 26.16 -13.52
N LEU A 137 5.43 25.01 -12.92
CA LEU A 137 5.36 23.73 -13.62
C LEU A 137 3.96 23.42 -14.15
N GLN A 138 2.98 24.30 -13.91
CA GLN A 138 1.56 24.10 -14.22
C GLN A 138 1.03 22.76 -13.69
N LEU A 139 1.38 22.46 -12.44
CA LEU A 139 0.96 21.26 -11.71
C LEU A 139 -0.05 21.63 -10.63
N GLU A 140 -0.89 20.69 -10.22
CA GLU A 140 -1.70 20.88 -9.01
C GLU A 140 -0.78 20.82 -7.77
N PHE A 141 -1.02 21.70 -6.79
CA PHE A 141 -0.23 21.75 -5.54
C PHE A 141 -0.14 20.37 -4.86
N LYS A 142 -1.25 19.63 -4.85
CA LYS A 142 -1.32 18.27 -4.31
C LYS A 142 -0.39 17.29 -5.04
N THR A 143 -0.18 17.48 -6.33
CA THR A 143 0.73 16.67 -7.14
C THR A 143 2.19 16.93 -6.75
N VAL A 144 2.55 18.20 -6.56
CA VAL A 144 3.88 18.64 -6.08
C VAL A 144 4.14 18.09 -4.67
N LEU A 145 3.20 18.28 -3.74
CA LEU A 145 3.27 17.74 -2.38
C LEU A 145 3.46 16.21 -2.37
N ASN A 146 2.68 15.49 -3.16
CA ASN A 146 2.77 14.04 -3.26
C ASN A 146 4.11 13.57 -3.85
N TYR A 147 4.66 14.31 -4.81
CA TYR A 147 5.96 14.02 -5.39
C TYR A 147 7.06 14.07 -4.32
N PHE A 148 7.15 15.17 -3.57
CA PHE A 148 8.14 15.34 -2.51
C PHE A 148 7.98 14.32 -1.38
N ASN A 149 6.74 14.05 -0.97
CA ASN A 149 6.46 13.01 0.03
C ASN A 149 6.91 11.61 -0.43
N ARG A 150 6.66 11.24 -1.69
CA ARG A 150 7.10 9.95 -2.25
C ARG A 150 8.60 9.86 -2.38
N ASN A 151 9.27 10.94 -2.80
CA ASN A 151 10.71 10.93 -2.97
C ASN A 151 11.43 10.84 -1.63
N ARG A 152 10.96 11.57 -0.62
CA ARG A 152 11.45 11.47 0.76
C ARG A 152 11.28 10.06 1.34
N GLN A 153 10.10 9.45 1.16
CA GLN A 153 9.87 8.08 1.62
C GLN A 153 10.83 7.09 0.94
N ARG A 154 11.10 7.27 -0.35
CA ARG A 154 12.04 6.43 -1.09
C ARG A 154 13.46 6.53 -0.52
N GLN A 155 13.92 7.73 -0.15
CA GLN A 155 15.24 7.91 0.47
C GLN A 155 15.34 7.20 1.83
N LEU A 156 14.32 7.33 2.68
CA LEU A 156 14.26 6.62 3.96
C LEU A 156 14.25 5.09 3.77
N ASP A 157 13.52 4.60 2.76
CA ASP A 157 13.47 3.17 2.44
C ASP A 157 14.85 2.65 1.95
N LEU A 158 15.65 3.48 1.27
CA LEU A 158 17.00 3.14 0.82
C LEU A 158 18.00 3.09 2.00
N GLN A 159 17.97 4.10 2.87
CA GLN A 159 18.81 4.13 4.07
C GLN A 159 18.55 2.92 4.98
N ARG A 160 17.27 2.55 5.17
CA ARG A 160 16.89 1.36 5.95
C ARG A 160 17.44 0.06 5.38
N GLN A 161 17.57 -0.04 4.06
CA GLN A 161 18.13 -1.23 3.40
C GLN A 161 19.66 -1.30 3.60
N GLN A 162 20.36 -0.17 3.53
CA GLN A 162 21.81 -0.10 3.75
C GLN A 162 22.20 -0.52 5.18
N ILE A 163 21.48 -0.02 6.18
CA ILE A 163 21.70 -0.39 7.60
C ILE A 163 21.49 -1.90 7.83
N GLN A 164 20.57 -2.53 7.09
CA GLN A 164 20.32 -3.97 7.19
C GLN A 164 21.42 -4.81 6.53
N THR A 165 22.06 -4.31 5.47
CA THR A 165 23.17 -4.99 4.79
C THR A 165 24.51 -4.83 5.49
N GLU A 166 24.73 -3.75 6.24
CA GLU A 166 26.00 -3.51 6.96
C GLU A 166 26.08 -4.25 8.32
N ASN A 167 24.94 -4.67 8.88
CA ASN A 167 24.88 -5.43 10.12
C ASN A 167 24.77 -6.96 9.91
N GLN A 168 25.12 -7.45 8.71
CA GLN A 168 25.29 -8.87 8.38
C GLN A 168 26.74 -9.13 7.98
#